data_AF-A0A9D6FRD3-F1
#
_entry.id   AF-A0A9D6FRD3-F1
#
_cell.length_a   1.000
_cell.length_b   1.000
_cell.length_c   1.000
_cell.angle_alpha   90.00
_cell.angle_beta   90.00
_cell.angle_gamma   90.00
#
_symmetry.space_group_name_H-M   'P 1'
#
loop_
_entity.id
_entity.type
_entity.pdbx_description
1 polymer ?
#
loop_
_entity_poly.entity_id
_entity_poly.type
_entity_poly.pdbx_seq_one_letter_code
_entity_poly.pdbx_strand_id
1 'polypeptide(L)'
;MAAEIREKGGEIWLNEPVQGMRARGGRIDCVRFGSRGDRVLPVDYVFSSAPISHTLRALEPLPPKAILDAAQSLYFRGHITVNHIVRGDNLFPDNWLYIHSPEVKMARIANYNNFSRDMIGHPDTSAVSQDHFQTLYRYAQQFSNLCLIGRAGMYRYNNQDHALLSGFYAARNYLNLTKVDLMGINDREETIEEKTLS
;
A
#
# COMPACT_ATOMS: atom_id res chain seq x y z
N MET A 1 -5.54 0.30 18.09
CA MET A 1 -6.13 -0.55 17.04
C MET A 1 -5.87 -2.04 17.26
N ALA A 2 -4.65 -2.58 17.11
CA ALA A 2 -4.43 -4.03 17.25
C ALA A 2 -4.83 -4.60 18.63
N ALA A 3 -4.54 -3.87 19.71
CA ALA A 3 -4.98 -4.26 21.06
C ALA A 3 -6.52 -4.27 21.19
N GLU A 4 -7.19 -3.24 20.66
CA GLU A 4 -8.65 -3.13 20.67
C GLU A 4 -9.34 -4.24 19.87
N ILE A 5 -8.75 -4.69 18.76
CA ILE A 5 -9.23 -5.85 18.00
C ILE A 5 -9.24 -7.10 18.90
N ARG A 6 -8.15 -7.33 19.64
CA ARG A 6 -8.05 -8.48 20.56
C ARG A 6 -9.02 -8.38 21.72
N GLU A 7 -9.19 -7.19 22.29
CA GLU A 7 -10.16 -6.93 23.36
C GLU A 7 -11.59 -7.23 22.91
N LYS A 8 -11.93 -6.91 21.66
CA LYS A 8 -13.22 -7.23 21.04
C LYS A 8 -13.34 -8.69 20.57
N GLY A 9 -12.40 -9.56 20.93
CA GLY A 9 -12.41 -10.99 20.63
C GLY A 9 -11.84 -11.37 19.25
N GLY A 10 -11.24 -10.42 18.53
CA GLY A 10 -10.58 -10.69 17.25
C GLY A 10 -9.21 -11.33 17.43
N GLU A 11 -8.89 -12.28 16.57
CA GLU A 11 -7.59 -12.95 16.55
C GLU A 11 -6.61 -12.24 15.60
N ILE A 12 -5.36 -12.08 16.05
CA ILE A 12 -4.27 -11.54 15.23
C ILE A 12 -3.10 -12.51 15.30
N TRP A 13 -2.83 -13.17 14.18
CA TRP A 13 -1.70 -14.08 14.04
C TRP A 13 -0.58 -13.43 13.21
N LEU A 14 0.62 -13.40 13.77
CA LEU A 14 1.82 -12.86 13.13
C LEU A 14 2.73 -14.00 12.70
N ASN A 15 3.54 -13.80 11.65
CA ASN A 15 4.42 -14.83 11.08
C ASN A 15 3.69 -16.06 10.52
N GLU A 16 2.43 -15.88 10.14
CA GLU A 16 1.54 -16.92 9.63
C GLU A 16 1.18 -16.62 8.16
N PRO A 17 2.09 -16.86 7.21
CA PRO A 17 1.83 -16.52 5.80
C PRO A 17 0.68 -17.37 5.25
N VAL A 18 -0.21 -16.75 4.47
CA VAL A 18 -1.23 -17.46 3.70
C VAL A 18 -0.56 -18.17 2.52
N GLN A 19 -0.76 -19.48 2.42
CA GLN A 19 -0.18 -20.36 1.40
C GLN A 19 -1.21 -20.82 0.37
N GLY A 20 -2.50 -20.77 0.70
CA GLY A 20 -3.56 -21.23 -0.18
C GLY A 20 -4.96 -20.80 0.28
N MET A 21 -5.89 -20.74 -0.66
CA MET A 21 -7.30 -20.45 -0.46
C MET A 21 -8.11 -21.38 -1.35
N ARG A 22 -8.83 -22.32 -0.74
CA ARG A 22 -9.58 -23.30 -1.51
C ARG A 22 -10.88 -22.70 -2.00
N ALA A 23 -11.04 -22.69 -3.32
CA ALA A 23 -12.22 -22.24 -4.03
C ALA A 23 -13.09 -23.44 -4.44
N ARG A 24 -14.34 -23.47 -3.98
CA ARG A 24 -15.34 -24.49 -4.33
C ARG A 24 -16.68 -23.84 -4.60
N GLY A 25 -17.31 -24.19 -5.72
CA GLY A 25 -18.64 -23.66 -6.07
C GLY A 25 -18.69 -22.12 -6.17
N GLY A 26 -17.59 -21.50 -6.61
CA GLY A 26 -17.48 -20.04 -6.71
C GLY A 26 -17.24 -19.30 -5.38
N ARG A 27 -16.97 -20.01 -4.29
CA ARG A 27 -16.67 -19.43 -2.97
C ARG A 27 -15.35 -19.94 -2.41
N ILE A 28 -14.70 -19.14 -1.56
CA ILE A 28 -13.58 -19.61 -0.74
C ILE A 28 -14.15 -20.24 0.52
N ASP A 29 -13.83 -21.51 0.77
CA ASP A 29 -14.32 -22.23 1.95
C ASP A 29 -13.28 -22.35 3.07
N CYS A 30 -11.99 -22.24 2.75
CA CYS A 30 -10.93 -22.23 3.74
C CYS A 30 -9.69 -21.47 3.27
N VAL A 31 -8.93 -20.97 4.25
CA VAL A 31 -7.59 -20.42 4.09
C VAL A 31 -6.57 -21.38 4.70
N ARG A 32 -5.52 -21.68 3.95
CA ARG A 32 -4.41 -22.51 4.37
C ARG A 32 -3.19 -21.63 4.63
N PHE A 33 -2.57 -21.77 5.79
CA PHE A 33 -1.57 -20.81 6.28
C PHE A 33 -0.47 -21.46 7.13
N GLY A 34 0.53 -20.67 7.47
CA GLY A 34 1.74 -21.09 8.18
C GLY A 34 2.92 -21.29 7.24
N SER A 35 4.12 -21.40 7.81
CA SER A 35 5.37 -21.49 7.04
C SER A 35 5.39 -22.67 6.03
N ARG A 36 4.69 -23.77 6.36
CA ARG A 36 4.53 -24.95 5.50
C ARG A 36 3.14 -25.05 4.86
N GLY A 37 2.20 -24.19 5.26
CA GLY A 37 0.80 -24.27 4.81
C GLY A 37 0.08 -25.52 5.29
N ASP A 38 0.41 -26.00 6.48
CA ASP A 38 -0.16 -27.20 7.10
C ASP A 38 -1.41 -26.90 7.95
N ARG A 39 -1.65 -25.62 8.27
CA ARG A 39 -2.82 -25.19 9.03
C ARG A 39 -3.94 -24.76 8.09
N VAL A 40 -5.18 -25.09 8.47
CA VAL A 40 -6.39 -24.78 7.69
C VAL A 40 -7.40 -24.09 8.59
N LEU A 41 -7.91 -22.95 8.12
CA LEU A 41 -8.98 -22.20 8.75
C LEU A 41 -10.20 -22.19 7.82
N PRO A 42 -11.33 -22.82 8.20
CA PRO A 42 -12.61 -22.62 7.51
C PRO A 42 -13.06 -21.16 7.60
N VAL A 43 -13.59 -20.62 6.51
CA VAL A 43 -14.02 -19.21 6.44
C VAL A 43 -15.34 -19.05 5.69
N ASP A 44 -16.15 -18.09 6.14
CA ASP A 44 -17.35 -17.68 5.41
C ASP A 44 -17.04 -16.60 4.36
N TYR A 45 -16.11 -15.70 4.70
CA TYR A 45 -15.69 -14.53 3.93
C TYR A 45 -14.20 -14.26 4.09
N VAL A 46 -13.58 -13.70 3.03
CA VAL A 46 -12.17 -13.30 3.01
C VAL A 46 -12.07 -11.86 2.55
N PHE A 47 -11.45 -11.01 3.37
CA PHE A 47 -11.01 -9.67 2.99
C PHE A 47 -9.50 -9.71 2.77
N SER A 48 -9.04 -9.55 1.52
CA SER A 48 -7.62 -9.56 1.20
C SER A 48 -7.10 -8.15 0.94
N SER A 49 -6.10 -7.73 1.71
CA SER A 49 -5.30 -6.54 1.44
C SER A 49 -3.98 -6.87 0.72
N ALA A 50 -3.74 -8.14 0.39
CA ALA A 50 -2.57 -8.57 -0.38
C ALA A 50 -2.70 -8.12 -1.84
N PRO A 51 -1.58 -7.92 -2.56
CA PRO A 51 -1.61 -7.66 -4.00
C PRO A 51 -2.50 -8.67 -4.73
N ILE A 52 -3.32 -8.19 -5.67
CA ILE A 52 -4.26 -9.07 -6.39
C ILE A 52 -3.56 -10.22 -7.10
N SER A 53 -2.33 -9.99 -7.60
CA SER A 53 -1.50 -11.02 -8.20
C SER A 53 -1.11 -12.13 -7.21
N HIS A 54 -0.85 -11.79 -5.95
CA HIS A 54 -0.59 -12.76 -4.89
C HIS A 54 -1.86 -13.48 -4.47
N THR A 55 -2.96 -12.75 -4.29
CA THR A 55 -4.28 -13.31 -3.93
C THR A 55 -4.73 -14.36 -4.95
N LEU A 56 -4.63 -14.06 -6.26
CA LEU A 56 -5.02 -14.98 -7.33
C LEU A 56 -4.14 -16.23 -7.41
N ARG A 57 -2.83 -16.10 -7.11
CA ARG A 57 -1.91 -17.24 -7.08
C ARG A 57 -2.14 -18.16 -5.87
N ALA A 58 -2.74 -17.66 -4.81
CA ALA A 58 -3.08 -18.46 -3.64
C ALA A 58 -4.37 -19.27 -3.85
N LEU A 59 -5.12 -19.08 -4.93
CA LEU A 59 -6.36 -19.82 -5.16
C LEU A 59 -6.10 -21.28 -5.55
N GLU A 60 -6.90 -22.19 -4.98
CA GLU A 60 -6.87 -23.62 -5.24
C GLU A 60 -8.29 -24.09 -5.67
N PRO A 61 -8.53 -24.52 -6.93
CA PRO A 61 -7.57 -24.61 -8.01
C PRO A 61 -7.12 -23.24 -8.53
N LEU A 62 -5.96 -23.22 -9.19
CA LEU A 62 -5.43 -22.02 -9.81
C LEU A 62 -6.40 -21.47 -10.87
N PRO A 63 -6.52 -20.14 -11.01
CA PRO A 63 -7.26 -19.52 -12.10
C PRO A 63 -6.70 -19.93 -13.48
N PRO A 64 -7.50 -19.78 -14.56
CA PRO A 64 -7.02 -20.01 -15.91
C PRO A 64 -5.77 -19.21 -16.23
N LYS A 65 -4.87 -19.77 -17.05
CA LYS A 65 -3.58 -19.17 -17.39
C LYS A 65 -3.69 -17.71 -17.86
N ALA A 66 -4.69 -17.40 -18.69
CA ALA A 66 -4.91 -16.03 -19.17
C ALA A 66 -5.14 -15.01 -18.03
N ILE A 67 -5.82 -15.40 -16.95
CA ILE A 67 -6.03 -14.57 -15.77
C ILE A 67 -4.74 -14.39 -14.98
N LEU A 68 -3.96 -15.47 -14.84
CA LEU A 68 -2.66 -15.43 -14.18
C LEU A 68 -1.64 -14.58 -14.94
N ASP A 69 -1.62 -14.66 -16.27
CA ASP A 69 -0.76 -13.85 -17.12
C ASP A 69 -1.15 -12.36 -17.02
N ALA A 70 -2.45 -12.05 -17.07
CA ALA A 70 -2.94 -10.69 -16.87
C ALA A 70 -2.54 -10.14 -15.49
N ALA A 71 -2.71 -10.93 -14.43
CA ALA A 71 -2.31 -10.54 -13.07
C ALA A 71 -0.79 -10.32 -12.94
N GLN A 72 0.03 -11.07 -13.68
CA GLN A 72 1.49 -10.91 -13.70
C GLN A 72 1.94 -9.68 -14.48
N SER A 73 1.13 -9.22 -15.45
CA SER A 73 1.38 -7.98 -16.18
C SER A 73 1.15 -6.72 -15.33
N LEU A 74 0.63 -6.86 -14.11
CA LEU A 74 0.49 -5.76 -13.16
C LEU A 74 1.86 -5.38 -12.60
N TYR A 75 2.31 -4.17 -12.92
CA TYR A 75 3.56 -3.62 -12.42
C TYR A 75 3.33 -2.85 -11.12
N PHE A 76 4.09 -3.20 -10.08
CA PHE A 76 4.16 -2.45 -8.83
C PHE A 76 5.48 -1.69 -8.77
N ARG A 77 5.46 -0.45 -8.28
CA ARG A 77 6.67 0.35 -8.09
C ARG A 77 7.24 0.09 -6.71
N GLY A 78 8.51 -0.31 -6.64
CA GLY A 78 9.27 -0.27 -5.40
C GLY A 78 9.53 1.18 -4.98
N HIS A 79 9.26 1.50 -3.73
CA HIS A 79 9.65 2.75 -3.10
C HIS A 79 10.84 2.47 -2.18
N ILE A 80 11.95 3.18 -2.41
CA ILE A 80 13.15 3.06 -1.59
C ILE A 80 13.36 4.40 -0.92
N THR A 81 13.32 4.35 0.41
CA THR A 81 13.50 5.46 1.33
C THR A 81 14.84 5.27 2.00
N VAL A 82 15.72 6.27 1.94
CA VAL A 82 16.95 6.29 2.73
C VAL A 82 16.83 7.38 3.78
N ASN A 83 16.92 6.98 5.05
CA ASN A 83 16.88 7.90 6.19
C ASN A 83 18.30 8.33 6.57
N HIS A 84 18.54 9.63 6.56
CA HIS A 84 19.78 10.25 6.99
C HIS A 84 19.58 10.91 8.35
N ILE A 85 20.41 10.55 9.32
CA ILE A 85 20.51 11.26 10.60
C ILE A 85 21.63 12.29 10.46
N VAL A 86 21.25 13.56 10.43
CA VAL A 86 22.17 14.68 10.18
C VAL A 86 22.26 15.54 11.43
N ARG A 87 23.45 16.03 11.77
CA ARG A 87 23.63 16.97 12.89
C ARG A 87 23.02 18.32 12.54
N GLY A 88 22.24 18.87 13.47
CA GLY A 88 21.52 20.14 13.31
C GLY A 88 20.03 19.96 13.57
N ASP A 89 19.47 20.84 14.39
CA ASP A 89 18.02 20.97 14.58
C ASP A 89 17.47 21.95 13.53
N ASN A 90 16.25 21.71 13.07
CA ASN A 90 15.50 22.61 12.18
C ASN A 90 16.17 22.86 10.80
N LEU A 91 16.55 21.79 10.09
CA LEU A 91 17.16 21.87 8.75
C LEU A 91 16.32 22.65 7.74
N PHE A 92 15.00 22.51 7.82
CA PHE A 92 14.01 23.29 7.08
C PHE A 92 12.65 23.16 7.79
N PRO A 93 11.76 24.17 7.68
CA PRO A 93 10.53 24.24 8.47
C PRO A 93 9.42 23.31 7.96
N ASP A 94 9.48 22.86 6.71
CA ASP A 94 8.45 22.03 6.09
C ASP A 94 8.56 20.56 6.51
N ASN A 95 7.43 19.85 6.54
CA ASN A 95 7.40 18.40 6.72
C ASN A 95 8.00 17.66 5.52
N TRP A 96 7.85 18.21 4.32
CA TRP A 96 8.45 17.68 3.11
C TRP A 96 8.72 18.77 2.08
N LEU A 97 9.76 18.53 1.27
CA LEU A 97 10.11 19.32 0.10
C LEU A 97 10.00 18.45 -1.14
N TYR A 98 9.38 18.98 -2.20
CA TYR A 98 9.38 18.35 -3.52
C TYR A 98 10.54 18.89 -4.33
N ILE A 99 11.31 17.98 -4.95
CA ILE A 99 12.47 18.34 -5.76
C ILE A 99 12.14 18.09 -7.23
N HIS A 100 12.14 19.18 -8.00
CA HIS A 100 11.89 19.18 -9.44
C HIS A 100 13.17 19.44 -10.25
N SER A 101 14.35 19.24 -9.65
CA SER A 101 15.63 19.40 -10.33
C SER A 101 16.12 18.08 -10.94
N PRO A 102 16.49 18.05 -12.23
CA PRO A 102 17.07 16.85 -12.86
C PRO A 102 18.48 16.50 -12.34
N GLU A 103 19.14 17.44 -11.66
CA GLU A 103 20.48 17.27 -11.08
C GLU A 103 20.47 16.38 -9.84
N VAL A 104 19.35 16.38 -9.12
CA VAL A 104 19.22 15.65 -7.85
C VAL A 104 18.38 14.40 -8.08
N LYS A 105 18.91 13.25 -7.63
CA LYS A 105 18.28 11.94 -7.84
C LYS A 105 17.16 11.63 -6.84
N MET A 106 16.31 12.60 -6.53
CA MET A 106 15.19 12.40 -5.60
C MET A 106 13.96 13.23 -5.94
N ALA A 107 12.79 12.69 -5.61
CA ALA A 107 11.51 13.37 -5.84
C ALA A 107 11.02 14.15 -4.61
N ARG A 108 11.33 13.64 -3.41
CA ARG A 108 10.88 14.21 -2.15
C ARG A 108 11.94 14.04 -1.07
N ILE A 109 12.07 15.05 -0.23
CA ILE A 109 12.75 15.01 1.05
C ILE A 109 11.69 15.15 2.14
N ALA A 110 11.69 14.27 3.16
CA ALA A 110 10.81 14.42 4.33
C ALA A 110 11.65 14.68 5.59
N ASN A 111 11.22 15.65 6.41
CA ASN A 111 11.84 15.97 7.70
C ASN A 111 10.98 15.45 8.85
N TYR A 112 11.41 14.34 9.47
CA TYR A 112 10.63 13.70 10.53
C TYR A 112 10.59 14.49 11.84
N ASN A 113 11.55 15.40 12.08
CA ASN A 113 11.54 16.29 13.25
C ASN A 113 10.26 17.11 13.32
N ASN A 114 9.74 17.53 12.16
CA ASN A 114 8.59 18.41 12.06
C ASN A 114 7.26 17.66 12.21
N PHE A 115 7.27 16.32 12.12
CA PHE A 115 6.13 15.49 12.47
C PHE A 115 6.06 15.23 13.97
N SER A 116 7.19 14.89 14.60
CA SER A 116 7.34 14.82 16.06
C SER A 116 8.83 14.71 16.44
N ARG A 117 9.22 15.43 17.50
CA ARG A 117 10.57 15.32 18.06
C ARG A 117 10.86 13.95 18.67
N ASP A 118 9.83 13.20 19.08
CA ASP A 118 9.98 11.85 19.64
C ASP A 118 10.34 10.80 18.59
N MET A 119 10.19 11.12 17.30
CA MET A 119 10.62 10.24 16.20
C MET A 119 12.14 10.15 16.08
N ILE A 120 12.90 10.91 16.89
CA ILE A 120 14.35 11.00 16.84
C ILE A 120 14.93 10.78 18.23
N GLY A 121 15.76 9.74 18.37
CA GLY A 121 16.40 9.39 19.63
C GLY A 121 17.58 10.29 20.03
N HIS A 122 17.83 11.39 19.32
CA HIS A 122 18.99 12.25 19.49
C HIS A 122 18.59 13.74 19.42
N PRO A 123 18.71 14.51 20.52
CA PRO A 123 18.13 15.85 20.63
C PRO A 123 18.77 16.94 19.73
N ASP A 124 19.89 16.66 19.06
CA ASP A 124 20.61 17.61 18.20
C ASP A 124 20.74 17.16 16.74
N THR A 125 19.88 16.23 16.30
CA THR A 125 19.90 15.72 14.94
C THR A 125 18.56 15.85 14.26
N SER A 126 18.61 15.86 12.93
CA SER A 126 17.43 15.77 12.08
C SER A 126 17.42 14.48 11.29
N ALA A 127 16.25 13.84 11.24
CA ALA A 127 16.02 12.63 10.47
C ALA A 127 15.35 13.01 9.15
N VAL A 128 16.11 12.89 8.07
CA VAL A 128 15.69 13.31 6.73
C VAL A 128 15.66 12.12 5.79
N SER A 129 14.51 11.86 5.19
CA SER A 129 14.35 10.80 4.19
C SER A 129 14.47 11.32 2.77
N GLN A 130 15.13 10.56 1.89
CA GLN A 130 15.20 10.83 0.45
C GLN A 130 14.70 9.64 -0.38
N ASP A 131 13.90 9.92 -1.41
CA ASP A 131 13.35 8.93 -2.34
C ASP A 131 14.24 8.75 -3.59
N HIS A 132 14.79 7.58 -3.88
CA HIS A 132 15.75 7.38 -5.00
C HIS A 132 15.14 7.06 -6.38
N PHE A 133 14.08 7.77 -6.80
CA PHE A 133 13.38 7.53 -8.09
C PHE A 133 14.29 7.61 -9.33
N GLN A 134 15.19 8.60 -9.36
CA GLN A 134 15.97 8.90 -10.56
C GLN A 134 16.95 7.78 -10.96
N THR A 135 17.32 6.92 -10.01
CA THR A 135 18.17 5.75 -10.28
C THR A 135 17.46 4.74 -11.18
N LEU A 136 16.17 4.47 -10.91
CA LEU A 136 15.35 3.56 -11.73
C LEU A 136 14.96 4.20 -13.07
N TYR A 137 14.65 5.51 -13.06
CA TYR A 137 14.32 6.25 -14.28
C TYR A 137 15.47 6.26 -15.30
N ARG A 138 16.72 6.54 -14.85
CA ARG A 138 17.89 6.53 -15.74
C ARG A 138 18.19 5.16 -16.35
N TYR A 139 17.94 4.07 -15.61
CA TYR A 139 18.04 2.72 -16.16
C TYR A 139 16.99 2.49 -17.27
N ALA A 140 15.75 2.96 -17.09
CA ALA A 140 14.72 2.81 -18.10
C ALA A 140 14.99 3.64 -19.37
N GLN A 141 15.71 4.76 -19.28
CA GLN A 141 16.04 5.61 -20.44
C GLN A 141 17.03 4.98 -21.44
N GLN A 142 17.68 3.87 -21.11
CA GLN A 142 18.61 3.21 -22.05
C GLN A 142 17.91 2.50 -23.22
N PHE A 143 16.58 2.31 -23.13
CA PHE A 143 15.79 1.64 -24.15
C PHE A 143 15.16 2.67 -25.08
N SER A 144 15.62 2.75 -26.33
CA SER A 144 15.18 3.73 -27.33
C SER A 144 13.72 3.59 -27.77
N ASN A 145 13.06 2.50 -27.36
CA ASN A 145 11.66 2.18 -27.64
C ASN A 145 10.78 2.13 -26.37
N LEU A 146 11.25 2.64 -25.23
CA LEU A 146 10.49 2.66 -23.97
C LEU A 146 10.11 4.10 -23.58
N CYS A 147 8.82 4.42 -23.65
CA CYS A 147 8.27 5.72 -23.22
C CYS A 147 7.48 5.56 -21.92
N LEU A 148 7.97 6.16 -20.84
CA LEU A 148 7.31 6.14 -19.54
C LEU A 148 6.17 7.18 -19.51
N ILE A 149 4.92 6.72 -19.68
CA ILE A 149 3.71 7.54 -19.67
C ILE A 149 2.71 7.12 -18.58
N GLY A 150 1.74 7.98 -18.32
CA GLY A 150 0.61 7.69 -17.42
C GLY A 150 0.97 7.59 -15.94
N ARG A 151 -0.03 7.23 -15.13
CA ARG A 151 0.00 7.15 -13.65
C ARG A 151 1.25 6.45 -13.07
N ALA A 152 1.68 5.35 -13.70
CA ALA A 152 2.81 4.53 -13.25
C ALA A 152 4.18 5.01 -13.79
N GLY A 153 4.21 5.70 -14.95
CA GLY A 153 5.40 6.35 -15.47
C GLY A 153 5.73 7.69 -14.78
N MET A 154 4.73 8.39 -14.22
CA MET A 154 4.84 9.78 -13.73
C MET A 154 4.61 10.00 -12.21
N TYR A 155 4.17 8.99 -11.44
CA TYR A 155 4.06 9.04 -9.96
C TYR A 155 2.98 9.99 -9.36
N ARG A 156 1.70 9.59 -9.44
CA ARG A 156 0.62 10.08 -8.54
C ARG A 156 0.02 8.90 -7.77
N TYR A 157 -0.20 9.06 -6.45
CA TYR A 157 -0.62 7.97 -5.55
C TYR A 157 -1.76 8.33 -4.60
N ASN A 158 -2.40 7.26 -4.11
CA ASN A 158 -3.51 7.23 -3.15
C ASN A 158 -3.04 7.31 -1.69
N ASN A 159 -3.86 7.87 -0.78
CA ASN A 159 -3.53 8.10 0.63
C ASN A 159 -4.01 6.97 1.57
N GLN A 160 -3.54 7.01 2.83
CA GLN A 160 -3.77 5.97 3.85
C GLN A 160 -5.24 5.89 4.31
N ASP A 161 -5.92 7.02 4.36
CA ASP A 161 -7.34 7.19 4.68
C ASP A 161 -8.24 6.39 3.73
N HIS A 162 -8.03 6.50 2.41
CA HIS A 162 -8.75 5.70 1.42
C HIS A 162 -8.55 4.19 1.60
N ALA A 163 -7.33 3.74 1.95
CA ALA A 163 -7.08 2.33 2.24
C ALA A 163 -7.87 1.85 3.46
N LEU A 164 -7.89 2.65 4.54
CA LEU A 164 -8.63 2.33 5.75
C LEU A 164 -10.15 2.35 5.53
N LEU A 165 -10.66 3.36 4.81
CA LEU A 165 -12.08 3.48 4.44
C LEU A 165 -12.55 2.29 3.62
N SER A 166 -11.73 1.78 2.70
CA SER A 166 -12.07 0.60 1.91
C SER A 166 -12.32 -0.64 2.78
N GLY A 167 -11.52 -0.83 3.84
CA GLY A 167 -11.72 -1.90 4.82
C GLY A 167 -13.01 -1.73 5.62
N PHE A 168 -13.29 -0.51 6.09
CA PHE A 168 -14.53 -0.22 6.83
C PHE A 168 -15.78 -0.47 5.97
N TYR A 169 -15.79 0.02 4.73
CA TYR A 169 -16.94 -0.18 3.83
C TYR A 169 -17.08 -1.65 3.42
N ALA A 170 -15.98 -2.39 3.25
CA ALA A 170 -16.03 -3.83 2.98
C ALA A 170 -16.75 -4.59 4.11
N ALA A 171 -16.40 -4.30 5.37
CA ALA A 171 -17.05 -4.91 6.53
C ALA A 171 -18.54 -4.53 6.63
N ARG A 172 -18.89 -3.25 6.41
CA ARG A 172 -20.29 -2.79 6.44
C ARG A 172 -21.13 -3.38 5.31
N ASN A 173 -20.57 -3.53 4.12
CA ASN A 173 -21.24 -4.20 3.00
C ASN A 173 -21.53 -5.66 3.33
N TYR A 174 -20.57 -6.37 3.94
CA TYR A 174 -20.79 -7.76 4.38
C TYR A 174 -21.92 -7.87 5.42
N LEU A 175 -21.97 -6.96 6.38
CA LEU A 175 -23.04 -6.90 7.38
C LEU A 175 -24.38 -6.37 6.82
N ASN A 176 -24.49 -6.12 5.51
CA ASN A 176 -25.64 -5.51 4.85
C ASN A 176 -26.04 -4.13 5.42
N LEU A 177 -25.10 -3.42 6.05
CA LEU A 177 -25.33 -2.09 6.62
C LEU A 177 -25.19 -0.97 5.59
N THR A 178 -24.53 -1.25 4.46
CA THR A 178 -24.31 -0.32 3.34
C THR A 178 -24.26 -1.04 2.00
N LYS A 179 -24.26 -0.28 0.89
CA LYS A 179 -23.95 -0.75 -0.47
C LYS A 179 -23.00 0.24 -1.16
N VAL A 180 -21.78 0.34 -0.65
CA VAL A 180 -20.75 1.24 -1.19
C VAL A 180 -19.91 0.49 -2.24
N ASP A 181 -19.70 1.11 -3.40
CA ASP A 181 -18.69 0.64 -4.36
C ASP A 181 -17.29 0.99 -3.82
N LEU A 182 -16.51 -0.04 -3.52
CA LEU A 182 -15.17 0.11 -2.95
C LEU A 182 -14.16 0.65 -3.96
N MET A 183 -14.39 0.43 -5.26
CA MET A 183 -13.46 0.86 -6.31
C MET A 183 -13.54 2.37 -6.56
N GLY A 184 -14.72 2.96 -6.36
CA GLY A 184 -14.97 4.40 -6.51
C GLY A 184 -14.72 5.24 -5.25
N ILE A 185 -14.03 4.73 -4.22
CA ILE A 185 -13.74 5.50 -2.99
C ILE A 185 -12.88 6.74 -3.31
N ASN A 186 -11.92 6.61 -4.22
CA ASN A 186 -11.04 7.72 -4.61
C ASN A 186 -11.77 8.79 -5.45
N ASP A 187 -12.79 8.40 -6.20
CA ASP A 187 -13.48 9.31 -7.14
C ASP A 187 -14.51 10.21 -6.44
N ARG A 188 -14.84 9.90 -5.16
CA ARG A 188 -15.86 10.63 -4.40
C ARG A 188 -15.31 11.82 -3.61
N GLU A 189 -14.00 11.90 -3.38
CA GLU A 189 -13.40 13.01 -2.60
C GLU A 189 -13.01 14.24 -3.43
N GLU A 190 -12.81 14.14 -4.75
CA GLU A 190 -12.64 15.34 -5.60
C GLU A 190 -13.88 16.28 -5.54
N THR A 191 -15.02 15.80 -5.03
CA THR A 191 -16.24 16.61 -4.87
C THR A 191 -16.41 17.22 -3.46
N ILE A 192 -15.63 16.79 -2.46
CA ILE A 192 -15.81 17.22 -1.06
C ILE A 192 -14.94 18.44 -0.75
N GLU A 193 -13.73 18.55 -1.33
CA GLU A 193 -12.91 19.76 -1.16
C GLU A 193 -13.49 21.00 -1.86
N GLU A 194 -14.22 20.84 -2.99
CA GLU A 194 -14.91 21.96 -3.64
C GLU A 194 -16.19 22.40 -2.90
N LYS A 195 -16.84 21.53 -2.12
CA LYS A 195 -18.13 21.85 -1.47
C LYS A 195 -18.02 22.57 -0.13
N THR A 196 -16.80 22.77 0.39
CA THR A 196 -16.58 23.49 1.65
C THR A 196 -16.07 24.93 1.43
N LEU A 197 -15.93 25.36 0.17
CA LEU A 197 -15.41 26.69 -0.20
C LEU A 197 -16.34 27.51 -1.11
N SER A 198 -17.65 27.22 -1.15
CA SER A 198 -18.66 28.08 -1.79
C SER A 198 -19.66 28.64 -0.80
#